data_AF-X0ZMB7-F1
#
_entry.id   AF-X0ZMB7-F1
#
_cell.length_a   1.000
_cell.length_b   1.000
_cell.length_c   1.000
_cell.angle_alpha   90.00
_cell.angle_beta   90.00
_cell.angle_gamma   90.00
#
_symmetry.space_group_name_H-M   'P 1'
#
loop_
_entity.id
_entity.type
_entity.pdbx_description
1 polymer ?
#
loop_
_entity_poly.entity_id
_entity_poly.type
_entity_poly.pdbx_seq_one_letter_code
_entity_poly.pdbx_strand_id
1 'polypeptide(L)' 'MKRLNITISDEILKDLEYLKESEKLNRSELIRRAIILYKNEFDKRLKIK' A
#
# COMPACT_ATOMS: atom_id res chain seq x y z
N MET A 1 0.11 18.36 -4.48
CA MET A 1 0.00 17.01 -3.86
C MET A 1 -0.98 17.08 -2.70
N LYS A 2 -1.91 16.12 -2.57
CA LYS A 2 -2.77 16.02 -1.38
C LYS A 2 -2.12 15.07 -0.37
N ARG A 3 -2.08 15.47 0.91
CA ARG A 3 -1.56 14.65 2.01
C ARG A 3 -2.75 13.94 2.67
N LEU A 4 -2.63 12.64 2.88
CA LEU A 4 -3.58 11.84 3.63
C LEU A 4 -2.86 11.31 4.87
N ASN A 5 -3.52 11.40 6.02
CA ASN A 5 -3.09 10.73 7.24
C ASN A 5 -3.93 9.44 7.36
N ILE A 6 -3.27 8.32 7.65
CA ILE A 6 -3.93 7.02 7.81
C ILE A 6 -3.53 6.40 9.14
N THR A 7 -4.43 5.59 9.67
CA THR A 7 -4.18 4.76 10.85
C THR A 7 -4.18 3.30 10.38
N ILE A 8 -3.17 2.54 10.78
CA ILE A 8 -3.02 1.12 10.48
C ILE A 8 -2.72 0.37 11.78
N SER A 9 -2.96 -0.94 11.81
CA SER A 9 -2.60 -1.76 12.97
C SER A 9 -1.08 -1.89 13.11
N ASP A 10 -0.62 -2.18 14.32
CA ASP A 10 0.80 -2.38 14.62
C ASP A 10 1.41 -3.56 13.86
N GLU A 11 0.62 -4.61 13.60
CA GLU A 11 1.05 -5.75 12.78
C GLU A 11 1.38 -5.33 11.35
N ILE A 12 0.46 -4.59 10.69
CA ILE A 12 0.68 -4.08 9.33
C ILE A 12 1.89 -3.11 9.32
N LEU A 13 2.06 -2.32 10.38
CA LEU A 13 3.21 -1.43 10.49
C LEU A 13 4.54 -2.20 10.57
N LYS A 14 4.59 -3.33 11.30
CA LYS A 14 5.79 -4.19 11.37
C LYS A 14 6.12 -4.80 10.01
N ASP A 15 5.12 -5.32 9.31
CA ASP A 15 5.31 -5.89 7.96
C ASP A 15 5.81 -4.81 6.98
N LEU A 16 5.27 -3.59 7.10
CA LEU A 16 5.70 -2.46 6.29
C LEU A 16 7.17 -2.09 6.56
N GLU A 17 7.61 -2.13 7.82
CA GLU A 17 9.01 -1.86 8.17
C GLU A 17 9.97 -2.91 7.63
N TYR A 18 9.60 -4.19 7.71
CA TYR A 18 10.37 -5.26 7.12
C TYR A 18 10.54 -5.07 5.60
N LEU A 19 9.45 -4.75 4.90
CA LEU A 19 9.48 -4.49 3.45
C LEU A 19 10.28 -3.24 3.08
N LYS A 20 10.26 -2.20 3.94
CA LYS A 20 11.07 -0.98 3.77
C LYS A 20 12.55 -1.31 3.62
N GLU A 21 13.04 -2.24 4.44
CA GLU A 21 14.44 -2.68 4.42
C GLU A 21 14.75 -3.56 3.22
N SER A 22 13.87 -4.52 2.92
CA SER A 22 14.05 -5.45 1.79
C SER A 22 14.05 -4.75 0.43
N GLU A 23 13.10 -3.83 0.21
CA GLU A 23 12.89 -3.15 -1.09
C GLU A 23 13.69 -1.85 -1.22
N LYS A 24 14.33 -1.37 -0.14
CA LYS A 24 15.02 -0.06 -0.07
C LYS A 24 14.11 1.12 -0.45
N LEU A 25 12.83 1.03 -0.10
CA LEU A 25 11.82 2.08 -0.34
C LEU A 25 11.41 2.74 0.98
N ASN A 26 10.75 3.90 0.92
CA ASN A 26 10.13 4.49 2.10
C ASN A 26 8.68 4.00 2.30
N ARG A 27 8.15 4.14 3.52
CA ARG A 27 6.79 3.74 3.90
C ARG A 27 5.74 4.29 2.93
N SER A 28 5.83 5.57 2.59
CA SER A 28 4.85 6.24 1.72
C SER A 28 4.86 5.70 0.29
N GLU A 29 6.01 5.29 -0.23
CA GLU A 29 6.15 4.66 -1.55
C GLU A 29 5.52 3.27 -1.54
N LEU A 30 5.81 2.47 -0.52
CA LEU A 30 5.21 1.14 -0.34
C LEU A 30 3.68 1.20 -0.23
N ILE A 31 3.16 2.11 0.61
CA ILE A 31 1.72 2.33 0.76
C ILE A 31 1.10 2.74 -0.58
N ARG A 32 1.73 3.64 -1.34
CA ARG A 32 1.25 4.04 -2.66
C ARG A 32 1.20 2.87 -3.64
N ARG A 33 2.25 2.04 -3.68
CA ARG A 33 2.28 0.83 -4.52
C ARG A 33 1.17 -0.15 -4.15
N ALA A 34 0.98 -0.41 -2.85
CA ALA A 34 -0.08 -1.29 -2.37
C ALA A 34 -1.48 -0.80 -2.80
N ILE A 35 -1.76 0.50 -2.66
CA ILE A 35 -3.03 1.10 -3.09
C ILE A 35 -3.24 0.95 -4.61
N ILE A 36 -2.20 1.19 -5.42
CA ILE A 36 -2.28 1.06 -6.88
C ILE A 36 -2.56 -0.41 -7.27
N LEU A 37 -1.84 -1.36 -6.67
CA LEU A 37 -2.06 -2.79 -6.92
C LEU A 37 -3.49 -3.20 -6.57
N TYR A 38 -3.96 -2.84 -5.38
CA TYR A 38 -5.31 -3.14 -4.95
C TYR A 38 -6.37 -2.53 -5.88
N LYS A 39 -6.20 -1.25 -6.25
CA LYS A 39 -7.11 -0.58 -7.18
C LYS A 39 -7.17 -1.31 -8.52
N ASN A 40 -6.02 -1.67 -9.08
CA ASN A 40 -5.96 -2.36 -10.36
C ASN A 40 -6.65 -3.73 -10.31
N GLU A 41 -6.49 -4.48 -9.22
CA GLU A 41 -7.21 -5.74 -9.03
C GLU A 41 -8.71 -5.54 -8.83
N PHE A 42 -9.09 -4.53 -8.06
CA PHE A 42 -10.50 -4.19 -7.83
C PHE A 42 -11.20 -3.78 -9.12
N ASP A 43 -10.57 -2.93 -9.93
CA ASP A 43 -11.10 -2.49 -11.24
C ASP A 43 -11.25 -3.67 -12.21
N LYS A 44 -10.31 -4.62 -12.20
CA LYS A 44 -10.44 -5.87 -12.98
C LYS A 44 -11.66 -6.67 -12.56
N ARG A 45 -11.89 -6.83 -11.24
CA ARG A 45 -13.06 -7.56 -10.72
C ARG A 45 -14.39 -6.89 -11.09
N LEU A 46 -14.43 -5.56 -11.10
CA LEU A 46 -15.64 -4.82 -11.50
C LEU A 46 -15.97 -4.96 -12.99
N LYS A 47 -14.96 -4.98 -13.87
CA LYS A 47 -15.16 -5.14 -15.32
C LYS A 47 -15.59 -6.55 -15.75
N ILE A 48 -15.48 -7.52 -14.85
CA ILE A 48 -15.91 -8.92 -15.08
C ILE A 48 -17.39 -9.12 -14.70
N LYS A 49 -18.03 -8.14 -14.04
CA LYS A 49 -19.49 -8.09 -13.80
C LYS A 49 -20.19 -7.23 -14.84
#